data_AF-A0A918KH08-F1
#
_entry.id   AF-A0A918KH08-F1
#
_cell.length_a   1.000
_cell.length_b   1.000
_cell.length_c   1.000
_cell.angle_alpha   90.00
_cell.angle_beta   90.00
_cell.angle_gamma   90.00
#
_symmetry.space_group_name_H-M   'P 1'
#
loop_
_entity.id
_entity.type
_entity.pdbx_description
1 polymer ?
#
loop_
_entity_poly.entity_id
_entity_poly.type
_entity_poly.pdbx_seq_one_letter_code
_entity_poly.pdbx_strand_id
1 'polypeptide(L)'
;MPNLIKLLFSPSGRIGRRDYLIGIVGLVVIFSGYGLLINALGGSMAGFFAVLAFPFVILQIAYSVYGKRLHDIGRTLWPVTGLICAMLAAMIIVMLVYGGAEYFAAFSEYTQDNPPPPEVVERLNAEFGPRQKQGEAILSFTIVALLAGFTLWLGLAKPDADTNRYGAPISK
;
A
#
# COMPACT_ATOMS: atom_id res chain seq x y z
N MET A 1 -5.78 -18.62 20.21
CA MET A 1 -5.11 -17.61 19.36
C MET A 1 -5.59 -17.81 17.94
N PRO A 2 -5.82 -16.75 17.14
CA PRO A 2 -6.23 -16.90 15.75
C PRO A 2 -5.15 -17.66 14.97
N ASN A 3 -5.56 -18.54 14.05
CA ASN A 3 -4.63 -19.15 13.10
C ASN A 3 -4.10 -18.04 12.17
N LEU A 4 -2.83 -17.66 12.35
CA LEU A 4 -2.23 -16.52 11.64
C LEU A 4 -2.19 -16.71 10.13
N ILE A 5 -1.98 -17.95 9.65
CA ILE A 5 -1.99 -18.24 8.22
C ILE A 5 -3.39 -17.99 7.64
N LYS A 6 -4.43 -18.48 8.32
CA LYS A 6 -5.82 -18.20 7.92
C LYS A 6 -6.15 -16.71 8.06
N LEU A 7 -5.62 -16.02 9.08
CA LEU A 7 -5.84 -14.59 9.29
C LEU A 7 -5.24 -13.75 8.16
N LEU A 8 -4.02 -14.06 7.72
CA LEU A 8 -3.27 -13.22 6.80
C LEU A 8 -3.44 -13.65 5.34
N PHE A 9 -3.67 -14.93 5.04
CA PHE A 9 -3.67 -15.42 3.65
C PHE A 9 -5.01 -15.97 3.17
N SER A 10 -6.03 -16.06 4.02
CA SER A 10 -7.38 -16.44 3.61
C SER A 10 -8.34 -15.24 3.67
N PRO A 11 -9.03 -14.89 2.57
CA PRO A 11 -10.02 -13.80 2.55
C PRO A 11 -11.40 -14.22 3.07
N SER A 12 -11.59 -15.50 3.41
CA SER A 12 -12.91 -16.05 3.74
C SER A 12 -13.32 -15.78 5.18
N GLY A 13 -14.60 -15.42 5.35
CA GLY A 13 -15.25 -15.25 6.65
C GLY A 13 -15.21 -13.83 7.19
N ARG A 14 -15.39 -13.72 8.51
CA ARG A 14 -15.45 -12.49 9.29
C ARG A 14 -14.33 -12.49 10.33
N ILE A 15 -13.79 -11.33 10.69
CA ILE A 15 -12.86 -11.18 11.83
C ILE A 15 -13.28 -10.06 12.78
N GLY A 16 -13.09 -10.32 14.08
CA GLY A 16 -13.40 -9.37 15.14
C GLY A 16 -12.35 -8.27 15.24
N ARG A 17 -12.62 -7.23 16.04
CA ARG A 17 -11.70 -6.08 16.19
C ARG A 17 -10.30 -6.48 16.66
N ARG A 18 -10.21 -7.40 17.63
CA ARG A 18 -8.92 -7.88 18.15
C ARG A 18 -8.10 -8.58 17.08
N ASP A 19 -8.71 -9.53 16.35
CA ASP A 19 -8.04 -10.28 15.30
C ASP A 19 -7.68 -9.38 14.11
N TYR A 20 -8.50 -8.37 13.82
CA TYR A 20 -8.18 -7.34 12.85
C TYR A 20 -6.92 -6.55 13.25
N LEU A 21 -6.81 -6.08 14.49
CA LEU A 21 -5.59 -5.39 14.96
C LEU A 21 -4.36 -6.31 14.91
N ILE A 22 -4.50 -7.59 15.27
CA ILE A 22 -3.42 -8.58 15.11
C ILE A 22 -3.04 -8.72 13.63
N GLY A 23 -4.01 -8.73 12.73
CA GLY A 23 -3.79 -8.76 11.28
C GLY A 23 -3.05 -7.53 10.77
N ILE A 24 -3.38 -6.33 11.25
CA ILE A 24 -2.68 -5.09 10.92
C ILE A 24 -1.23 -5.12 11.42
N VAL A 25 -1.00 -5.57 12.66
CA VAL A 25 0.37 -5.75 13.17
C VAL A 25 1.13 -6.75 12.31
N GLY A 26 0.50 -7.87 11.93
CA GLY A 26 1.09 -8.85 11.02
C GLY A 26 1.45 -8.25 9.65
N LEU A 27 0.60 -7.41 9.09
CA LEU A 27 0.86 -6.69 7.83
C LEU A 27 2.09 -5.78 7.96
N VAL A 28 2.19 -5.01 9.05
CA VAL A 28 3.36 -4.14 9.32
C VAL A 28 4.64 -4.97 9.44
N VAL A 29 4.61 -6.05 10.23
CA VAL A 29 5.78 -6.94 10.41
C VAL A 29 6.22 -7.55 9.08
N ILE A 30 5.29 -8.05 8.27
CA ILE A 30 5.61 -8.63 6.96
C ILE A 30 6.17 -7.57 6.01
N PHE A 31 5.56 -6.38 5.97
CA PHE A 31 6.03 -5.27 5.14
C PHE A 31 7.45 -4.85 5.51
N SER A 32 7.71 -4.62 6.81
CA SER A 32 9.05 -4.26 7.30
C SER A 32 10.06 -5.39 7.05
N GLY A 33 9.68 -6.64 7.30
CA GLY A 33 10.53 -7.80 7.01
C GLY A 33 10.88 -7.93 5.53
N TYR A 34 9.94 -7.63 4.64
CA TYR A 34 10.18 -7.63 3.20
C TYR A 34 11.14 -6.51 2.78
N GLY A 35 10.99 -5.31 3.37
CA GLY A 35 11.93 -4.21 3.14
C GLY A 35 13.36 -4.57 3.55
N LEU A 36 13.54 -5.24 4.70
CA LEU A 36 14.84 -5.74 5.14
C LEU A 36 15.38 -6.82 4.20
N LEU A 37 14.52 -7.74 3.73
CA LEU A 37 14.89 -8.80 2.79
C LEU A 37 15.37 -8.22 1.45
N ILE A 38 14.63 -7.28 0.86
CA ILE A 38 15.02 -6.65 -0.40
C ILE A 38 16.38 -5.95 -0.24
N ASN A 39 16.57 -5.19 0.84
CA ASN A 39 17.85 -4.53 1.11
C ASN A 39 19.01 -5.52 1.27
N ALA A 40 18.78 -6.67 1.92
CA ALA A 40 19.79 -7.70 2.09
C ALA A 40 20.13 -8.44 0.77
N LEU A 41 19.14 -8.66 -0.09
CA LEU A 41 19.31 -9.34 -1.37
C LEU A 41 19.91 -8.44 -2.46
N GLY A 42 19.76 -7.12 -2.34
CA GLY A 42 20.30 -6.12 -3.26
C GLY A 42 19.90 -6.37 -4.73
N GLY A 43 20.82 -6.08 -5.65
CA GLY A 43 20.63 -6.27 -7.10
C GLY A 43 20.74 -7.72 -7.60
N SER A 44 20.64 -8.72 -6.71
CA SER A 44 20.70 -10.13 -7.11
C SER A 44 19.45 -10.59 -7.86
N MET A 45 19.56 -11.71 -8.58
CA MET A 45 18.41 -12.35 -9.23
C MET A 45 17.30 -12.72 -8.23
N ALA A 46 17.68 -13.15 -7.02
CA ALA A 46 16.73 -13.41 -5.94
C ALA A 46 16.02 -12.13 -5.47
N GLY A 47 16.75 -11.02 -5.38
CA GLY A 47 16.19 -9.69 -5.08
C GLY A 47 15.16 -9.26 -6.13
N PHE A 48 15.44 -9.47 -7.42
CA PHE A 48 14.49 -9.20 -8.50
C PHE A 48 13.17 -9.97 -8.33
N PHE A 49 13.24 -11.30 -8.12
CA PHE A 49 12.05 -12.11 -7.92
C PHE A 49 11.29 -11.77 -6.63
N ALA A 50 12.01 -11.37 -5.57
CA ALA A 50 11.38 -10.87 -4.36
C ALA A 50 10.58 -9.58 -4.65
N VAL A 51 11.18 -8.58 -5.27
CA VAL A 51 10.48 -7.33 -5.63
C VAL A 51 9.23 -7.61 -6.48
N LEU A 52 9.29 -8.57 -7.41
CA LEU A 52 8.15 -8.95 -8.24
C LEU A 52 7.01 -9.61 -7.44
N ALA A 53 7.34 -10.46 -6.47
CA ALA A 53 6.35 -11.14 -5.63
C ALA A 53 5.71 -10.21 -4.58
N PHE A 54 6.44 -9.20 -4.13
CA PHE A 54 6.03 -8.27 -3.08
C PHE A 54 4.61 -7.70 -3.21
N PRO A 55 4.23 -7.05 -4.33
CA PRO A 55 2.90 -6.45 -4.45
C PRO A 55 1.79 -7.49 -4.29
N PHE A 56 1.97 -8.71 -4.80
CA PHE A 56 0.96 -9.77 -4.69
C PHE A 56 0.80 -10.25 -3.25
N VAL A 57 1.90 -10.41 -2.51
CA VAL A 57 1.87 -10.82 -1.11
C VAL A 57 1.18 -9.76 -0.25
N ILE A 58 1.57 -8.49 -0.42
CA ILE A 58 0.99 -7.38 0.35
C ILE A 58 -0.49 -7.19 0.02
N LEU A 59 -0.87 -7.24 -1.26
CA LEU A 59 -2.28 -7.15 -1.66
C LEU A 59 -3.07 -8.33 -1.11
N GLN A 60 -2.56 -9.56 -1.20
CA GLN A 60 -3.25 -10.73 -0.64
C GLN A 60 -3.54 -10.56 0.85
N ILE A 61 -2.57 -10.08 1.63
CA ILE A 61 -2.74 -9.88 3.07
C ILE A 61 -3.69 -8.72 3.35
N ALA A 62 -3.54 -7.59 2.65
CA ALA A 62 -4.40 -6.43 2.80
C ALA A 62 -5.87 -6.80 2.49
N TYR A 63 -6.14 -7.45 1.35
CA TYR A 63 -7.47 -7.91 0.99
C TYR A 63 -8.02 -8.93 1.99
N SER A 64 -7.19 -9.82 2.52
CA SER A 64 -7.63 -10.79 3.53
C SER A 64 -8.04 -10.10 4.83
N VAL A 65 -7.18 -9.24 5.39
CA VAL A 65 -7.42 -8.59 6.70
C VAL A 65 -8.53 -7.54 6.60
N TYR A 66 -8.43 -6.61 5.66
CA TYR A 66 -9.45 -5.57 5.48
C TYR A 66 -10.77 -6.13 4.98
N GLY A 67 -10.74 -7.12 4.08
CA GLY A 67 -11.93 -7.78 3.55
C GLY A 67 -12.75 -8.46 4.62
N LYS A 68 -12.12 -9.31 5.44
CA LYS A 68 -12.83 -9.99 6.53
C LYS A 68 -13.37 -9.02 7.58
N ARG A 69 -12.69 -7.87 7.79
CA ARG A 69 -13.21 -6.83 8.69
C ARG A 69 -14.40 -6.09 8.08
N LEU A 70 -14.37 -5.80 6.78
CA LEU A 70 -15.49 -5.23 6.04
C LEU A 70 -16.70 -6.18 6.04
N HIS A 71 -16.48 -7.47 5.82
CA HIS A 71 -17.50 -8.50 5.92
C HIS A 71 -18.14 -8.54 7.31
N ASP A 72 -17.34 -8.33 8.36
CA ASP A 72 -17.84 -8.28 9.73
C ASP A 72 -18.77 -7.09 10.00
N ILE A 73 -18.66 -6.01 9.22
CA ILE A 73 -19.55 -4.84 9.30
C ILE A 73 -20.60 -4.81 8.16
N GLY A 74 -20.82 -5.94 7.48
CA GLY A 74 -21.82 -6.10 6.42
C GLY A 74 -21.47 -5.45 5.08
N ARG A 75 -20.23 -4.99 4.88
CA ARG A 75 -19.77 -4.31 3.66
C ARG A 75 -19.08 -5.28 2.69
N THR A 76 -19.10 -4.95 1.41
CA THR A 76 -18.28 -5.61 0.37
C THR A 76 -16.83 -5.13 0.47
N LEU A 77 -15.95 -5.70 -0.36
CA LEU A 77 -14.56 -5.28 -0.52
C LEU A 77 -14.39 -3.94 -1.26
N TRP A 78 -15.44 -3.38 -1.87
CA TRP A 78 -15.38 -2.14 -2.65
C TRP A 78 -14.72 -0.95 -1.94
N PRO A 79 -14.86 -0.75 -0.61
CA PRO A 79 -14.13 0.31 0.09
C PRO A 79 -12.60 0.15 0.04
N VAL A 80 -12.07 -1.09 0.00
CA VAL A 80 -10.63 -1.32 -0.20
C VAL A 80 -10.22 -0.89 -1.60
N THR A 81 -11.00 -1.26 -2.62
CA THR A 81 -10.77 -0.81 -4.00
C THR A 81 -10.81 0.72 -4.08
N GLY A 82 -11.78 1.35 -3.43
CA GLY A 82 -11.87 2.81 -3.34
C GLY A 82 -10.65 3.46 -2.69
N LEU A 83 -10.12 2.86 -1.61
CA LEU A 83 -8.88 3.30 -0.98
C LEU A 83 -7.68 3.20 -1.94
N ILE A 84 -7.54 2.09 -2.67
CA ILE A 84 -6.46 1.91 -3.66
C ILE A 84 -6.58 2.95 -4.78
N CYS A 85 -7.78 3.16 -5.33
CA CYS A 85 -8.01 4.19 -6.34
C CYS A 85 -7.70 5.60 -5.82
N ALA A 86 -8.05 5.91 -4.57
CA ALA A 86 -7.73 7.19 -3.94
C ALA A 86 -6.21 7.39 -3.78
N MET A 87 -5.49 6.35 -3.37
CA MET A 87 -4.02 6.39 -3.29
C MET A 87 -3.38 6.60 -4.67
N LEU A 88 -3.84 5.88 -5.69
CA LEU A 88 -3.36 6.05 -7.07
C LEU A 88 -3.65 7.46 -7.61
N ALA A 89 -4.86 7.98 -7.35
CA ALA A 89 -5.22 9.34 -7.72
C ALA A 89 -4.31 10.36 -7.02
N ALA A 90 -4.03 10.18 -5.72
CA ALA A 90 -3.11 11.05 -4.99
C ALA A 90 -1.70 11.01 -5.58
N MET A 91 -1.18 9.83 -5.94
CA MET A 91 0.12 9.67 -6.61
C MET A 91 0.16 10.43 -7.94
N ILE A 92 -0.86 10.27 -8.79
CA ILE A 92 -0.96 10.96 -10.08
C ILE A 92 -1.02 12.48 -9.88
N ILE A 93 -1.88 12.96 -8.98
CA ILE A 93 -2.03 14.39 -8.70
C ILE A 93 -0.72 14.99 -8.20
N VAL A 94 -0.03 14.34 -7.25
CA VAL A 94 1.26 14.82 -6.76
C VAL A 94 2.29 14.85 -7.89
N MET A 95 2.35 13.81 -8.72
CA MET A 95 3.26 13.75 -9.86
C MET A 95 3.03 14.92 -10.84
N LEU A 96 1.78 15.28 -11.11
CA LEU A 96 1.42 16.39 -12.00
C LEU A 96 1.67 17.77 -11.38
N VAL A 97 1.48 17.93 -10.06
CA VAL A 97 1.63 19.24 -9.39
C VAL A 97 3.10 19.54 -9.06
N TYR A 98 3.86 18.53 -8.67
CA TYR A 98 5.23 18.69 -8.14
C TYR A 98 6.33 18.44 -9.17
N GLY A 99 6.00 18.51 -10.47
CA GLY A 99 7.00 18.50 -11.54
C GLY A 99 7.47 17.10 -11.93
N GLY A 100 6.77 16.04 -11.52
CA GLY A 100 7.16 14.67 -11.82
C GLY A 100 6.99 14.33 -13.30
N ALA A 101 5.91 14.79 -13.94
CA ALA A 101 5.67 14.55 -15.36
C ALA A 101 6.69 15.28 -16.25
N GLU A 102 7.00 16.52 -15.91
CA GLU A 102 7.98 17.37 -16.59
C GLU A 102 9.40 16.82 -16.44
N TYR A 103 9.75 16.34 -15.23
CA TYR A 103 11.01 15.64 -14.99
C TYR A 103 11.12 14.39 -15.86
N PHE A 104 10.09 13.54 -15.89
CA PHE A 104 10.08 12.34 -16.73
C PHE A 104 10.20 12.68 -18.22
N ALA A 105 9.50 13.70 -18.71
CA ALA A 105 9.58 14.14 -20.09
C ALA A 105 11.01 14.63 -20.44
N ALA A 106 11.62 15.42 -19.55
CA ALA A 106 12.99 15.91 -19.75
C ALA A 106 14.03 14.78 -19.83
N PHE A 107 13.82 13.69 -19.08
CA PHE A 107 14.69 12.51 -19.16
C PHE A 107 14.37 11.56 -20.32
N SER A 108 13.14 11.60 -20.85
CA SER A 108 12.72 10.72 -21.96
C SER A 108 13.44 11.01 -23.29
N GLU A 109 14.07 12.17 -23.41
CA GLU A 109 14.90 12.54 -24.57
C GLU A 109 16.23 11.77 -24.62
N TYR A 110 16.62 11.16 -23.50
CA TYR A 110 17.86 10.42 -23.36
C TYR A 110 17.59 8.91 -23.39
N THR A 111 18.48 8.19 -24.06
CA THR A 111 18.43 6.73 -24.16
C THR A 111 19.66 6.13 -23.49
N GLN A 112 19.66 4.82 -23.29
CA GLN A 112 20.82 4.13 -22.72
C GLN A 112 22.10 4.36 -23.55
N ASP A 113 21.96 4.45 -24.88
CA ASP A 113 23.06 4.66 -25.82
C ASP A 113 23.46 6.15 -25.96
N ASN A 114 22.61 7.06 -25.47
CA ASN A 114 22.86 8.51 -25.45
C ASN A 114 22.44 9.09 -24.09
N PRO A 115 23.24 8.85 -23.03
CA PRO A 115 22.91 9.29 -21.69
C PRO A 115 23.00 10.82 -21.56
N PRO A 116 22.24 11.43 -20.63
CA PRO A 116 22.30 12.86 -20.41
C PRO A 116 23.68 13.29 -19.92
N PRO A 117 24.25 14.39 -20.45
CA PRO A 117 25.47 14.97 -19.92
C PRO A 117 25.30 15.27 -18.41
N PRO A 118 26.37 15.15 -17.59
CA PRO A 118 26.30 15.43 -16.16
C PRO A 118 25.72 16.81 -15.82
N GLU A 119 26.03 17.82 -16.63
CA GLU A 119 25.51 19.19 -16.50
C GLU A 119 23.99 19.27 -16.64
N VAL A 120 23.41 18.46 -17.54
CA VAL A 120 21.95 18.39 -17.71
C VAL A 120 21.31 17.74 -16.48
N VAL A 121 21.89 16.65 -15.98
CA VAL A 121 21.41 15.97 -14.77
C VAL A 121 21.43 16.90 -13.57
N GLU A 122 22.53 17.65 -13.38
CA GLU A 122 22.66 18.61 -12.29
C GLU A 122 21.63 19.72 -12.39
N ARG A 123 21.43 20.30 -13.59
CA ARG A 123 20.42 21.34 -13.83
C ARG A 123 19.01 20.83 -13.53
N LEU A 124 18.62 19.67 -14.06
CA LEU A 124 17.30 19.09 -13.85
C LEU A 124 17.07 18.76 -12.37
N ASN A 125 18.07 18.21 -11.69
CA ASN A 125 17.97 17.92 -10.25
C ASN A 125 17.88 19.20 -9.41
N ALA A 126 18.59 20.26 -9.78
CA ALA A 126 18.50 21.56 -9.10
C ALA A 126 17.11 22.21 -9.30
N GLU A 127 16.55 22.10 -10.50
CA GLU A 127 15.25 22.66 -10.85
C GLU A 127 14.08 21.88 -10.21
N PHE A 128 14.04 20.57 -10.40
CA PHE A 128 12.92 19.73 -9.97
C PHE A 128 13.08 19.18 -8.55
N GLY A 129 14.30 19.01 -8.06
CA GLY A 129 14.59 18.37 -6.76
C GLY A 129 13.85 19.00 -5.57
N PRO A 130 13.83 20.34 -5.40
CA PRO A 130 13.08 20.98 -4.32
C PRO A 130 11.57 20.69 -4.38
N ARG A 131 10.97 20.77 -5.57
CA ARG A 131 9.54 20.49 -5.78
C ARG A 131 9.24 19.01 -5.56
N GLN A 132 10.09 18.11 -6.02
CA GLN A 132 9.95 16.68 -5.82
C GLN A 132 10.02 16.29 -4.34
N LYS A 133 10.95 16.84 -3.57
CA LYS A 133 11.03 16.62 -2.11
C LYS A 133 9.75 17.08 -1.40
N GLN A 134 9.20 18.23 -1.80
CA GLN A 134 7.92 18.69 -1.28
C GLN A 134 6.78 17.75 -1.67
N GLY A 135 6.75 17.31 -2.93
CA GLY A 135 5.77 16.35 -3.43
C GLY A 135 5.84 15.01 -2.69
N GLU A 136 7.03 14.49 -2.44
CA GLU A 136 7.26 13.26 -1.67
C GLU A 136 6.72 13.38 -0.24
N ALA A 137 6.99 14.50 0.44
CA ALA A 137 6.48 14.73 1.80
C ALA A 137 4.94 14.77 1.81
N ILE A 138 4.33 15.45 0.85
CA ILE A 138 2.87 15.56 0.73
C ILE A 138 2.26 14.22 0.39
N LEU A 139 2.82 13.49 -0.59
CA LEU A 139 2.35 12.15 -0.94
C LEU A 139 2.44 11.21 0.25
N SER A 140 3.57 11.19 0.95
CA SER A 140 3.78 10.36 2.13
C SER A 140 2.73 10.66 3.20
N PHE A 141 2.50 11.95 3.49
CA PHE A 141 1.46 12.36 4.43
C PHE A 141 0.06 11.93 3.99
N THR A 142 -0.30 12.16 2.71
CA THR A 142 -1.61 11.80 2.16
C THR A 142 -1.86 10.29 2.20
N ILE A 143 -0.88 9.48 1.79
CA ILE A 143 -1.00 8.02 1.81
C ILE A 143 -1.14 7.52 3.25
N VAL A 144 -0.33 8.03 4.18
CA VAL A 144 -0.43 7.67 5.61
C VAL A 144 -1.80 8.07 6.17
N ALA A 145 -2.29 9.28 5.86
CA ALA A 145 -3.60 9.74 6.32
C ALA A 145 -4.74 8.87 5.79
N LEU A 146 -4.71 8.49 4.50
CA LEU A 146 -5.70 7.60 3.90
C LEU A 146 -5.68 6.20 4.55
N LEU A 147 -4.50 5.60 4.70
CA LEU A 147 -4.32 4.28 5.31
C LEU A 147 -4.72 4.28 6.79
N ALA A 148 -4.26 5.27 7.56
CA ALA A 148 -4.56 5.40 8.98
C ALA A 148 -6.06 5.66 9.19
N GLY A 149 -6.66 6.56 8.41
CA GLY A 149 -8.08 6.87 8.46
C GLY A 149 -8.95 5.65 8.15
N PHE A 150 -8.62 4.91 7.09
CA PHE A 150 -9.34 3.68 6.73
C PHE A 150 -9.16 2.59 7.80
N THR A 151 -7.94 2.42 8.31
CA THR A 151 -7.63 1.44 9.34
C THR A 151 -8.38 1.73 10.64
N LEU A 152 -8.39 3.00 11.05
CA LEU A 152 -9.09 3.48 12.24
C LEU A 152 -10.60 3.33 12.09
N TRP A 153 -11.17 3.72 10.94
CA TRP A 153 -12.59 3.54 10.65
C TRP A 153 -13.02 2.09 10.85
N LEU A 154 -12.29 1.13 10.25
CA LEU A 154 -12.60 -0.29 10.38
C LEU A 154 -12.38 -0.83 11.80
N GLY A 155 -11.36 -0.34 12.51
CA GLY A 155 -11.10 -0.70 13.90
C GLY A 155 -12.22 -0.26 14.85
N LEU A 156 -12.83 0.90 14.60
CA LEU A 156 -13.88 1.50 15.43
C LEU A 156 -15.29 1.07 15.02
N ALA A 157 -15.52 0.71 13.75
CA ALA A 157 -16.84 0.32 13.24
C ALA A 157 -17.47 -0.80 14.09
N LYS A 158 -18.79 -0.75 14.29
CA LYS A 158 -19.52 -1.76 15.04
C LYS A 158 -19.74 -3.01 14.16
N PRO A 159 -19.53 -4.22 14.69
CA PRO A 159 -19.82 -5.45 13.96
C PRO A 159 -21.32 -5.54 13.67
N ASP A 160 -21.65 -6.19 12.56
CA ASP A 160 -23.00 -6.61 12.24
C ASP A 160 -23.44 -7.68 13.26
N ALA A 161 -24.55 -7.42 13.95
CA ALA A 161 -25.02 -8.28 15.04
C ALA A 161 -25.61 -9.60 14.51
N ASP A 162 -26.07 -9.60 13.26
CA ASP A 162 -26.80 -10.71 12.67
C ASP A 162 -25.91 -11.56 11.77
N THR A 163 -26.47 -12.69 11.36
CA THR A 163 -25.88 -13.48 10.26
C THR A 163 -26.09 -12.69 8.97
N ASN A 164 -24.99 -12.39 8.28
CA ASN A 164 -25.04 -11.74 6.98
C ASN A 164 -24.50 -12.68 5.89
N ARG A 165 -24.49 -12.23 4.64
CA ARG A 165 -24.02 -13.01 3.48
C ARG A 165 -22.59 -13.51 3.57
N TYR A 166 -21.81 -13.05 4.55
CA TYR A 166 -20.42 -13.44 4.77
C TYR A 166 -20.24 -14.40 5.96
N GLY A 167 -21.35 -14.78 6.62
CA GLY A 167 -21.38 -15.79 7.68
C GLY A 167 -22.00 -15.29 8.98
N ALA A 168 -22.09 -16.22 9.94
CA ALA A 168 -22.59 -15.97 11.28
C ALA A 168 -21.76 -14.90 12.01
N PRO A 169 -22.37 -14.17 12.96
CA PRO A 169 -21.65 -13.22 13.79
C PRO A 169 -20.54 -13.93 14.56
N ILE A 170 -19.43 -13.23 14.76
CA ILE A 170 -18.33 -13.74 15.57
C ILE A 170 -18.81 -13.73 17.02
N SER A 171 -18.92 -14.91 17.63
CA SER A 171 -19.30 -15.03 19.04
C SER A 171 -18.39 -14.14 19.87
N LYS A 172 -18.99 -13.30 20.71
CA LYS A 172 -18.29 -12.36 21.59
C LYS A 172 -17.23 -13.05 22.45
#